data_AF-A0A382N542-F1
#
_entry.id   AF-A0A382N542-F1
#
_cell.length_a   1.000
_cell.length_b   1.000
_cell.length_c   1.000
_cell.angle_alpha   90.00
_cell.angle_beta   90.00
_cell.angle_gamma   90.00
#
_symmetry.space_group_name_H-M   'P 1'
#
loop_
_entity.id
_entity.type
_entity.pdbx_description
1 polymer ?
#
loop_
_entity_poly.entity_id
_entity_poly.type
_entity_poly.pdbx_seq_one_letter_code
_entity_poly.pdbx_strand_id
1 'polypeptide(L)' 'MGINNKIQNRTAKIGVIGLGYVGLPLAIEFIQAGFNVVGIDIDKKKTDLINN' A
#
# COMPACT_ATOMS: atom_id res chain seq x y z
N MET A 1 -20.42 -8.63 1.68
CA MET A 1 -19.16 -9.39 1.89
C MET A 1 -18.34 -8.71 2.99
N GLY A 2 -17.97 -9.42 4.06
CA GLY A 2 -17.19 -8.85 5.16
C GLY A 2 -15.71 -8.62 4.80
N ILE A 3 -14.99 -7.92 5.68
CA ILE A 3 -13.56 -7.62 5.48
C ILE A 3 -12.71 -8.89 5.32
N ASN A 4 -13.01 -9.95 6.07
CA ASN A 4 -12.31 -11.23 5.99
C ASN A 4 -12.36 -11.82 4.57
N ASN A 5 -13.54 -11.82 3.94
CA ASN A 5 -13.68 -12.31 2.55
C ASN A 5 -12.90 -11.44 1.57
N LYS A 6 -12.83 -10.11 1.78
CA LYS A 6 -12.05 -9.22 0.92
C LYS A 6 -10.55 -9.46 1.06
N ILE A 7 -10.07 -9.77 2.27
CA ILE A 7 -8.66 -10.10 2.53
C ILE A 7 -8.32 -11.45 1.87
N GLN A 8 -9.14 -12.48 2.10
CA GLN A 8 -8.97 -13.81 1.51
C GLN A 8 -8.91 -13.75 -0.01
N ASN A 9 -9.80 -12.97 -0.63
CA ASN A 9 -9.89 -12.83 -2.09
C ASN A 9 -8.99 -11.72 -2.67
N ARG A 10 -8.11 -11.10 -1.87
CA ARG A 10 -7.21 -10.00 -2.30
C ARG A 10 -7.92 -8.76 -2.90
N THR A 11 -9.20 -8.57 -2.59
CA THR A 11 -9.99 -7.41 -3.04
C THR A 11 -10.09 -6.29 -2.01
N ALA A 12 -9.48 -6.47 -0.83
CA ALA A 12 -9.31 -5.40 0.13
C ALA A 12 -8.36 -4.33 -0.44
N LYS A 13 -8.70 -3.06 -0.24
CA LYS A 13 -7.81 -1.94 -0.55
C LYS A 13 -7.00 -1.63 0.70
N ILE A 14 -5.68 -1.50 0.54
CA ILE A 14 -4.75 -1.26 1.64
C ILE A 14 -4.23 0.17 1.52
N GLY A 15 -4.30 0.93 2.60
CA GLY A 15 -3.66 2.25 2.72
C GLY A 15 -2.43 2.13 3.63
N VAL A 16 -1.28 2.64 3.18
CA VAL A 16 -0.06 2.71 4.01
C VAL A 16 0.30 4.18 4.21
N ILE A 17 0.26 4.65 5.46
CA ILE A 17 0.58 6.03 5.83
C ILE A 17 2.02 6.09 6.35
N GLY A 18 2.84 6.91 5.71
CA GLY A 18 4.28 7.03 5.91
C GLY A 18 5.04 6.05 5.01
N LEU A 19 5.79 6.55 4.03
CA LEU A 19 6.59 5.76 3.09
C LEU A 19 8.08 5.86 3.44
N GLY A 20 8.39 5.72 4.73
CA GLY A 20 9.76 5.61 5.22
C GLY A 20 10.34 4.21 5.05
N TYR A 21 11.41 3.93 5.80
CA TYR A 21 12.12 2.64 5.76
C TYR A 21 11.23 1.41 6.00
N VAL A 22 10.17 1.52 6.80
CA VAL A 22 9.24 0.41 7.06
C VAL A 22 8.05 0.43 6.12
N GLY A 23 7.44 1.60 5.93
CA GLY A 23 6.18 1.71 5.21
C GLY A 23 6.29 1.48 3.71
N LEU A 24 7.38 1.92 3.06
CA LEU A 24 7.56 1.68 1.62
C LEU A 24 7.77 0.18 1.31
N PRO A 25 8.70 -0.54 1.98
CA PRO A 25 8.79 -1.99 1.80
C PRO A 25 7.47 -2.72 2.13
N LEU A 26 6.77 -2.33 3.19
CA LEU A 26 5.47 -2.94 3.53
C LEU A 26 4.41 -2.74 2.44
N ALA A 27 4.32 -1.55 1.85
CA ALA A 27 3.42 -1.28 0.73
C ALA A 27 3.75 -2.19 -0.47
N ILE A 28 5.05 -2.36 -0.76
CA ILE A 28 5.54 -3.24 -1.82
C ILE A 28 5.17 -4.71 -1.55
N GLU A 29 5.35 -5.20 -0.32
CA GLU A 29 4.97 -6.58 0.05
C GLU A 29 3.47 -6.83 -0.16
N PHE A 30 2.60 -5.87 0.17
CA PHE A 30 1.17 -6.00 -0.08
C PHE A 30 0.81 -5.99 -1.57
N ILE A 31 1.53 -5.20 -2.38
CA ILE A 31 1.39 -5.21 -3.85
C ILE A 31 1.79 -6.60 -4.39
N GLN A 32 2.93 -7.14 -3.95
CA GLN A 32 3.39 -8.47 -4.35
C GLN A 32 2.43 -9.58 -3.91
N ALA A 33 1.79 -9.43 -2.75
CA ALA A 33 0.75 -10.34 -2.27
C ALA A 33 -0.59 -10.23 -3.03
N GLY A 34 -0.70 -9.35 -4.03
CA GLY A 34 -1.83 -9.22 -4.94
C GLY A 34 -2.90 -8.21 -4.51
N PHE A 35 -2.62 -7.35 -3.54
CA PHE A 35 -3.57 -6.34 -3.09
C PHE A 35 -3.46 -5.03 -3.88
N ASN A 36 -4.55 -4.27 -3.92
CA ASN A 36 -4.53 -2.88 -4.35
C ASN A 36 -4.08 -1.99 -3.18
N VAL A 37 -2.96 -1.28 -3.34
CA VAL A 37 -2.31 -0.50 -2.28
C VAL A 37 -2.20 0.97 -2.67
N VAL A 38 -2.51 1.85 -1.73
CA VAL A 38 -2.28 3.30 -1.82
C VAL A 38 -1.29 3.71 -0.75
N GLY A 39 -0.11 4.17 -1.18
CA GLY A 39 0.88 4.79 -0.30
C GLY A 39 0.60 6.27 -0.09
N ILE A 40 0.71 6.75 1.14
CA ILE A 40 0.47 8.14 1.53
C ILE A 40 1.69 8.63 2.31
N ASP A 41 2.31 9.72 1.87
CA ASP A 41 3.36 10.41 2.62
C ASP A 41 3.14 11.92 2.51
N ILE A 42 3.61 12.68 3.51
CA ILE A 42 3.54 14.14 3.51
C ILE A 42 4.65 14.74 2.62
N ASP A 43 5.74 14.01 2.42
CA ASP A 43 6.83 14.42 1.55
C ASP A 43 6.47 14.19 0.07
N LYS A 44 6.02 15.27 -0.58
CA LYS A 44 5.67 15.25 -2.00
C LYS A 44 6.83 14.80 -2.90
N LYS A 45 8.08 15.16 -2.59
CA LYS A 45 9.23 14.74 -3.41
C LYS A 45 9.36 13.23 -3.42
N LYS A 46 9.10 12.60 -2.27
CA LYS A 46 9.14 11.15 -2.11
C LYS A 46 8.02 10.48 -2.89
N THR A 47 6.79 10.98 -2.80
CA THR A 47 5.67 10.42 -3.56
C THR A 47 5.86 10.59 -5.07
N ASP A 48 6.40 11.72 -5.51
CA ASP A 48 6.69 11.97 -6.92
C ASP A 48 7.77 11.00 -7.43
N LEU A 49 8.82 10.73 -6.66
CA LEU A 49 9.86 9.77 -7.02
C LEU A 49 9.31 8.34 -7.21
N ILE A 50 8.35 7.93 -6.38
CA ILE A 50 7.76 6.58 -6.41
C ILE A 50 6.76 6.43 -7.57
N ASN A 51 6.08 7.52 -7.97
CA ASN A 51 5.03 7.49 -9.00
C ASN A 51 5.53 7.69 -10.45
N ASN A 52 6.86 7.77 -10.66
CA ASN A 52 7.46 7.97 -11.98
C ASN A 52 7.68 6.68 -12.76
#